data_AF-A0A954HMU4-F1
#
_entry.id   AF-A0A954HMU4-F1
#
_cell.length_a   1.000
_cell.length_b   1.000
_cell.length_c   1.000
_cell.angle_alpha   90.00
_cell.angle_beta   90.00
_cell.angle_gamma   90.00
#
_symmetry.space_group_name_H-M   'P 1'
#
loop_
_entity.id
_entity.type
_entity.pdbx_description
1 polymer ?
#
loop_
_entity_poly.entity_id
_entity_poly.type
_entity_poly.pdbx_seq_one_letter_code
_entity_poly.pdbx_strand_id
1 'polypeptide(L)'
;HPRRYEHGDLFVEIKPSSDGLATVHDRDILIYCISQVMAARNTGRLVTPVLRFRGHDLLKATNRMTNGRGYEGLKAALERLAGTRISTNIITGGKEIFNNFGLIDRFEIVRETRDGRMQEVEVRLSDWVFNALNQNEVLTLSRDYFRLRKPIERRVYELARKH
;
A
#
# COMPACT_ATOMS: atom_id res chain seq x y z
N HIS A 1 15.19 -12.27 -2.57
CA HIS A 1 14.56 -13.49 -2.04
C HIS A 1 13.26 -13.14 -1.34
N PRO A 2 12.21 -13.98 -1.44
CA PRO A 2 10.97 -13.78 -0.71
C PRO A 2 11.22 -13.80 0.80
N ARG A 3 10.42 -13.05 1.56
CA ARG A 3 10.46 -13.06 3.03
C ARG A 3 9.25 -13.81 3.53
N ARG A 4 9.46 -14.87 4.30
CA ARG A 4 8.40 -15.72 4.82
C ARG A 4 8.42 -15.74 6.33
N TYR A 5 7.25 -15.58 6.93
CA TYR A 5 6.99 -15.72 8.36
C TYR A 5 6.01 -16.87 8.55
N GLU A 6 6.31 -17.76 9.50
CA GLU A 6 5.49 -18.94 9.80
C GLU A 6 5.09 -18.95 11.28
N HIS A 7 3.90 -19.44 11.56
CA HIS A 7 3.39 -19.65 12.91
C HIS A 7 2.46 -20.87 12.93
N GLY A 8 3.00 -22.02 13.34
CA GLY A 8 2.31 -23.30 13.15
C GLY A 8 2.16 -23.62 11.66
N ASP A 9 0.96 -24.02 11.24
CA ASP A 9 0.64 -24.33 9.85
C ASP A 9 0.29 -23.08 9.00
N LEU A 10 0.28 -21.89 9.63
CA LEU A 10 -0.02 -20.64 8.96
C LEU A 10 1.25 -19.91 8.53
N PHE A 11 1.23 -19.28 7.36
CA PHE A 11 2.32 -18.45 6.88
C PHE A 11 1.85 -17.12 6.27
N VAL A 12 2.78 -16.18 6.26
CA VAL A 12 2.74 -14.97 5.41
C VAL A 12 4.05 -14.90 4.65
N GLU A 13 3.96 -14.81 3.33
CA GLU A 13 5.09 -14.71 2.43
C GLU A 13 4.99 -13.43 1.59
N ILE A 14 6.05 -12.64 1.57
CA ILE A 14 6.15 -11.40 0.79
C ILE A 14 7.15 -11.62 -0.34
N LYS A 15 6.68 -11.43 -1.57
CA LYS A 15 7.44 -11.61 -2.81
C LYS A 15 7.74 -10.25 -3.47
N PRO A 16 9.02 -9.98 -3.83
CA PRO A 16 9.38 -8.86 -4.70
C PRO A 16 8.83 -9.06 -6.12
N SER A 17 8.78 -7.95 -6.86
CA SER A 17 8.77 -7.96 -8.32
C SER A 17 10.20 -7.84 -8.87
N SER A 18 10.34 -7.76 -10.20
CA SER A 18 11.60 -7.38 -10.86
C SER A 18 12.15 -6.04 -10.38
N ASP A 19 11.27 -5.12 -9.95
CA ASP A 19 11.64 -3.80 -9.46
C ASP A 19 11.97 -3.78 -7.95
N GLY A 20 11.87 -4.94 -7.30
CA GLY A 20 12.17 -5.15 -5.88
C GLY A 20 10.94 -5.17 -4.97
N LEU A 21 11.20 -5.11 -3.66
CA LEU A 21 10.18 -5.01 -2.60
C LEU A 21 9.92 -3.55 -2.25
N ALA A 22 8.67 -3.22 -1.94
CA ALA A 22 8.32 -1.94 -1.32
C ALA A 22 9.18 -1.69 -0.07
N THR A 23 9.82 -0.53 -0.04
CA THR A 23 10.74 -0.15 1.03
C THR A 23 10.02 0.54 2.18
N VAL A 24 10.73 0.73 3.29
CA VAL A 24 10.24 1.55 4.42
C VAL A 24 9.92 2.98 3.98
N HIS A 25 10.54 3.53 2.94
CA HIS A 25 10.23 4.87 2.43
C HIS A 25 9.02 4.90 1.48
N ASP A 26 8.71 3.78 0.82
CA ASP A 26 7.57 3.69 -0.10
C ASP A 26 6.25 3.63 0.68
N ARG A 27 6.31 3.15 1.93
CA ARG A 27 5.17 3.05 2.85
C ARG A 27 4.45 4.39 3.05
N ASP A 28 5.16 5.52 3.00
CA ASP A 28 4.58 6.84 3.28
C ASP A 28 3.55 7.23 2.20
N ILE A 29 3.70 6.72 0.97
CA ILE A 29 2.69 6.87 -0.09
C ILE A 29 1.40 6.13 0.28
N LEU A 30 1.52 4.92 0.83
CA LEU A 30 0.36 4.12 1.25
C LEU A 30 -0.32 4.74 2.47
N ILE A 31 0.44 5.23 3.45
CA ILE A 31 -0.11 6.03 4.57
C ILE A 31 -0.89 7.22 4.04
N TYR A 32 -0.31 7.95 3.08
CA TYR A 32 -0.96 9.11 2.50
C TYR A 32 -2.28 8.72 1.84
N CYS A 33 -2.31 7.67 1.01
CA CYS A 33 -3.54 7.17 0.40
C CYS A 33 -4.61 6.84 1.46
N ILE A 34 -4.23 6.10 2.51
CA ILE A 34 -5.12 5.75 3.61
C ILE A 34 -5.65 6.99 4.33
N SER A 35 -4.80 8.01 4.55
CA SER A 35 -5.20 9.26 5.19
C SER A 35 -6.28 9.99 4.40
N GLN A 36 -6.21 9.95 3.06
CA GLN A 36 -7.19 10.58 2.18
C GLN A 36 -8.52 9.82 2.19
N VAL A 37 -8.49 8.49 2.20
CA VAL A 37 -9.68 7.65 2.40
C VAL A 37 -10.37 7.98 3.73
N MET A 38 -9.59 8.05 4.80
CA MET A 38 -10.12 8.35 6.14
C MET A 38 -10.68 9.76 6.23
N ALA A 39 -10.03 10.74 5.62
CA ALA A 39 -10.54 12.11 5.57
C ALA A 39 -11.85 12.22 4.78
N ALA A 40 -11.96 11.54 3.64
CA ALA A 40 -13.21 11.47 2.87
C ALA A 40 -14.34 10.85 3.72
N ARG A 41 -14.04 9.75 4.42
CA ARG A 41 -15.00 9.08 5.31
C ARG A 41 -15.46 9.97 6.46
N ASN A 42 -14.53 10.63 7.15
CA ASN A 42 -14.82 11.51 8.28
C ASN A 42 -15.63 12.75 7.87
N THR A 43 -15.58 13.12 6.59
CA THR A 43 -16.38 14.22 6.03
C THR A 43 -17.66 13.76 5.34
N GLY A 44 -18.03 12.48 5.49
CA GLY A 44 -19.26 11.91 4.92
C GLY A 44 -19.25 11.79 3.39
N ARG A 45 -18.09 11.91 2.74
CA ARG A 45 -17.97 11.76 1.30
C ARG A 45 -17.95 10.29 0.91
N LEU A 46 -18.36 10.00 -0.32
CA LEU A 46 -18.20 8.67 -0.90
C LEU A 46 -16.72 8.28 -0.91
N VAL A 47 -16.42 7.14 -0.30
CA VAL A 47 -15.08 6.57 -0.27
C VAL A 47 -14.94 5.60 -1.43
N THR A 48 -13.84 5.72 -2.18
CA THR A 48 -13.52 4.79 -3.27
C THR A 48 -12.09 4.28 -3.10
N PRO A 49 -11.74 3.09 -3.65
CA PRO A 49 -10.38 2.57 -3.61
C PRO A 49 -9.43 3.34 -4.56
N VAL A 50 -9.96 4.20 -5.44
CA VAL A 50 -9.19 4.95 -6.42
C VAL A 50 -9.00 6.38 -5.93
N LEU A 51 -7.75 6.81 -5.85
CA LEU A 51 -7.37 8.11 -5.30
C LEU A 51 -6.54 8.87 -6.33
N ARG A 52 -6.82 10.16 -6.53
CA ARG A 52 -6.10 11.04 -7.45
C ARG A 52 -5.45 12.19 -6.70
N PHE A 53 -4.21 12.47 -7.04
CA PHE A 53 -3.39 13.49 -6.40
C PHE A 53 -2.59 14.28 -7.41
N ARG A 54 -2.30 15.54 -7.09
CA ARG A 54 -1.20 16.23 -7.76
C ARG A 54 0.12 15.60 -7.34
N GLY A 55 0.97 15.22 -8.29
CA GLY A 55 2.25 14.56 -7.99
C GLY A 55 3.13 15.39 -7.05
N HIS A 56 3.13 16.71 -7.21
CA HIS A 56 3.81 17.64 -6.32
C HIS A 56 3.33 17.58 -4.86
N ASP A 57 2.02 17.47 -4.65
CA ASP A 57 1.44 17.45 -3.30
C ASP A 57 1.71 16.12 -2.61
N LEU A 58 1.68 15.01 -3.36
CA LEU A 58 2.10 13.70 -2.89
C LEU A 58 3.59 13.69 -2.48
N LEU A 59 4.48 14.29 -3.28
CA LEU A 59 5.90 14.41 -2.93
C LEU A 59 6.09 15.19 -1.63
N LYS A 60 5.41 16.34 -1.48
CA LYS A 60 5.47 17.14 -0.25
C LYS A 60 4.96 16.36 0.96
N ALA A 61 3.80 15.72 0.84
CA ALA A 61 3.17 14.99 1.94
C ALA A 61 4.00 13.78 2.40
N THR A 62 4.77 13.18 1.48
CA THR A 62 5.64 12.03 1.74
C THR A 62 7.10 12.42 2.00
N ASN A 63 7.38 13.71 2.24
CA ASN A 63 8.71 14.26 2.52
C ASN A 63 9.78 13.88 1.47
N ARG A 64 9.38 13.87 0.19
CA ARG A 64 10.26 13.60 -0.95
C ARG A 64 10.68 14.92 -1.61
N MET A 65 11.84 14.89 -2.28
CA MET A 65 12.29 16.03 -3.08
C MET A 65 11.25 16.37 -4.17
N THR A 66 11.05 17.65 -4.45
CA THR A 66 10.11 18.13 -5.48
C THR A 66 10.83 18.53 -6.78
N ASN A 67 11.82 17.72 -7.17
CA ASN A 67 12.64 17.86 -8.39
C ASN A 67 12.56 16.59 -9.24
N GLY A 68 13.22 16.56 -10.41
CA GLY A 68 13.18 15.42 -11.34
C GLY A 68 13.47 14.07 -10.67
N ARG A 69 14.56 14.00 -9.88
CA ARG A 69 14.93 12.80 -9.10
C ARG A 69 13.82 12.36 -8.12
N GLY A 70 13.13 13.32 -7.51
CA GLY A 70 11.99 13.03 -6.63
C GLY A 70 10.84 12.37 -7.38
N TYR A 71 10.50 12.86 -8.57
CA TYR A 71 9.46 12.28 -9.43
C TYR A 71 9.84 10.89 -9.96
N GLU A 72 11.10 10.67 -10.35
CA GLU A 72 11.63 9.35 -10.71
C GLU A 72 11.54 8.38 -9.53
N GLY A 73 11.96 8.83 -8.34
CA GLY A 73 11.87 8.05 -7.11
C GLY A 73 10.43 7.73 -6.70
N LEU A 74 9.46 8.61 -7.00
CA LEU A 74 8.04 8.35 -6.80
C LEU A 74 7.52 7.28 -7.77
N LYS A 75 7.86 7.36 -9.07
CA LYS A 75 7.52 6.30 -10.04
C LYS A 75 8.07 4.94 -9.58
N ALA A 76 9.35 4.88 -9.24
CA ALA A 76 9.98 3.64 -8.79
C ALA A 76 9.35 3.10 -7.48
N ALA A 77 8.91 4.00 -6.59
CA ALA A 77 8.18 3.61 -5.39
C ALA A 77 6.81 2.99 -5.70
N LEU A 78 6.06 3.58 -6.63
CA LEU A 78 4.77 3.05 -7.09
C LEU A 78 4.93 1.69 -7.79
N GLU A 79 5.98 1.52 -8.61
CA GLU A 79 6.31 0.23 -9.24
C GLU A 79 6.57 -0.86 -8.20
N ARG A 80 7.39 -0.58 -7.18
CA ARG A 80 7.63 -1.52 -6.07
C ARG A 80 6.37 -1.81 -5.26
N LEU A 81 5.52 -0.82 -5.00
CA LEU A 81 4.27 -1.00 -4.27
C LEU A 81 3.28 -1.89 -5.04
N ALA A 82 3.13 -1.67 -6.35
CA ALA A 82 2.27 -2.49 -7.21
C ALA A 82 2.81 -3.91 -7.39
N GLY A 83 4.14 -4.04 -7.47
CA GLY A 83 4.82 -5.32 -7.67
C GLY A 83 4.95 -6.19 -6.42
N THR A 84 4.82 -5.63 -5.22
CA THR A 84 4.96 -6.39 -3.97
C THR A 84 3.72 -7.25 -3.74
N ARG A 85 3.91 -8.58 -3.70
CA ARG A 85 2.84 -9.56 -3.46
C ARG A 85 2.96 -10.19 -2.09
N ILE A 86 1.82 -10.38 -1.45
CA ILE A 86 1.66 -11.00 -0.14
C ILE A 86 0.85 -12.28 -0.36
N SER A 87 1.38 -13.42 0.07
CA SER A 87 0.69 -14.71 0.06
C SER A 87 0.47 -15.18 1.49
N THR A 88 -0.70 -15.74 1.80
CA THR A 88 -1.03 -16.28 3.12
C THR A 88 -2.07 -17.38 3.02
N ASN A 89 -2.13 -18.29 3.99
CA ASN A 89 -3.04 -19.44 4.02
C ASN A 89 -3.93 -19.45 5.28
N ILE A 90 -4.57 -18.33 5.59
CA ILE A 90 -5.26 -18.19 6.88
C ILE A 90 -6.62 -18.87 6.87
N ILE A 91 -7.02 -19.36 8.04
CA ILE A 91 -8.30 -20.02 8.25
C ILE A 91 -9.38 -18.99 8.57
N THR A 92 -10.35 -18.86 7.67
CA THR A 92 -11.55 -18.02 7.84
C THR A 92 -12.78 -18.92 7.86
N GLY A 93 -13.61 -18.83 8.89
CA GLY A 93 -14.85 -19.62 8.99
C GLY A 93 -14.61 -21.15 8.96
N GLY A 94 -13.48 -21.61 9.49
CA GLY A 94 -13.11 -23.03 9.52
C GLY A 94 -12.54 -23.60 8.21
N LYS A 95 -12.33 -22.77 7.19
CA LYS A 95 -11.68 -23.16 5.93
C LYS A 95 -10.34 -22.45 5.78
N GLU A 96 -9.30 -23.18 5.41
CA GLU A 96 -8.03 -22.60 4.99
C GLU A 96 -8.21 -21.89 3.64
N ILE A 97 -7.85 -20.61 3.58
CA ILE A 97 -7.94 -19.79 2.38
C ILE A 97 -6.54 -19.32 1.99
N PHE A 98 -6.05 -19.80 0.85
CA PHE A 98 -4.85 -19.25 0.24
C PHE A 98 -5.19 -17.94 -0.49
N ASN A 99 -4.66 -16.83 0.01
CA ASN A 99 -4.83 -15.50 -0.56
C ASN A 99 -3.50 -15.00 -1.11
N ASN A 100 -3.53 -14.43 -2.31
CA ASN A 100 -2.40 -13.70 -2.90
C ASN A 100 -2.88 -12.30 -3.30
N PHE A 101 -2.36 -11.26 -2.65
CA PHE A 101 -2.80 -9.88 -2.85
C PHE A 101 -1.62 -8.90 -2.81
N GLY A 102 -1.85 -7.68 -3.28
CA GLY A 102 -0.87 -6.59 -3.28
C GLY A 102 -1.22 -5.50 -2.27
N LEU A 103 -0.38 -4.49 -2.17
CA LEU A 103 -0.65 -3.28 -1.39
C LEU A 103 -1.49 -2.27 -2.19
N ILE A 104 -1.19 -2.14 -3.48
CA ILE A 104 -1.97 -1.39 -4.46
C ILE A 104 -2.17 -2.30 -5.67
N ASP A 105 -3.29 -2.15 -6.36
CA ASP A 105 -3.59 -2.95 -7.56
C ASP A 105 -3.09 -2.27 -8.84
N ARG A 106 -3.09 -0.93 -8.85
CA ARG A 106 -2.71 -0.13 -10.01
C ARG A 106 -2.26 1.27 -9.57
N PHE A 107 -1.40 1.87 -10.38
CA PHE A 107 -1.18 3.31 -10.37
C PHE A 107 -1.20 3.84 -11.81
N GLU A 108 -1.45 5.13 -11.96
CA GLU A 108 -1.33 5.87 -13.21
C GLU A 108 -0.59 7.18 -12.96
N ILE A 109 0.24 7.59 -13.91
CA ILE A 109 0.99 8.85 -13.85
C ILE A 109 0.70 9.63 -15.12
N VAL A 110 0.08 10.80 -14.98
CA VAL A 110 -0.18 11.73 -16.09
C VAL A 110 0.90 12.80 -16.13
N ARG A 111 1.45 13.04 -17.32
CA ARG A 111 2.44 14.08 -17.61
C ARG A 111 1.93 14.99 -18.71
N GLU A 112 2.36 16.25 -18.67
CA GLU A 112 2.02 17.24 -19.70
C GLU A 112 2.59 16.86 -21.08
N THR A 113 3.82 16.36 -21.10
CA THR A 113 4.51 15.81 -22.27
C THR A 113 5.33 14.60 -21.85
N ARG A 114 5.89 13.83 -22.80
CA ARG A 114 6.73 12.65 -22.49
C ARG A 114 7.86 12.97 -21.51
N ASP A 115 8.51 14.11 -21.73
CA ASP A 115 9.62 14.64 -20.91
C ASP A 115 9.16 15.69 -19.88
N GLY A 116 7.86 15.99 -19.86
CA GLY A 116 7.26 17.02 -19.03
C GLY A 116 7.08 16.61 -17.57
N ARG A 117 6.72 17.58 -16.72
CA ARG A 117 6.47 17.32 -15.31
C ARG A 117 5.28 16.37 -15.13
N MET A 118 5.42 15.48 -14.15
CA MET A 118 4.30 14.74 -13.59
C MET A 118 3.28 15.71 -13.02
N GLN A 119 2.04 15.64 -13.51
CA GLN A 119 0.93 16.47 -13.09
C GLN A 119 0.07 15.72 -12.08
N GLU A 120 -0.43 14.55 -12.47
CA GLU A 120 -1.37 13.76 -11.68
C GLU A 120 -0.84 12.35 -11.44
N VAL A 121 -1.16 11.82 -10.26
CA VAL A 121 -0.94 10.44 -9.87
C VAL A 121 -2.27 9.87 -9.41
N GLU A 122 -2.68 8.77 -10.03
CA GLU A 122 -3.79 7.93 -9.57
C GLU A 122 -3.24 6.68 -8.89
N VAL A 123 -3.82 6.28 -7.76
CA VAL A 123 -3.51 5.03 -7.07
C VAL A 123 -4.81 4.30 -6.78
N ARG A 124 -4.90 3.03 -7.19
CA ARG A 124 -5.94 2.11 -6.74
C ARG A 124 -5.39 1.22 -5.62
N LEU A 125 -5.92 1.39 -4.42
CA LEU A 125 -5.66 0.47 -3.30
C LEU A 125 -6.18 -0.92 -3.62
N SER A 126 -5.49 -1.96 -3.15
CA SER A 126 -5.98 -3.31 -3.31
C SER A 126 -7.28 -3.53 -2.54
N ASP A 127 -8.12 -4.44 -3.03
CA ASP A 127 -9.38 -4.77 -2.35
C ASP A 127 -9.12 -5.23 -0.90
N TRP A 128 -8.02 -5.93 -0.64
CA TRP A 128 -7.62 -6.31 0.72
C TRP A 128 -7.36 -5.09 1.61
N VAL A 129 -6.55 -4.13 1.14
CA VAL A 129 -6.27 -2.89 1.89
C VAL A 129 -7.55 -2.07 2.06
N PHE A 130 -8.38 -1.98 1.02
CA PHE A 130 -9.62 -1.20 1.04
C PHE A 130 -10.69 -1.80 1.96
N ASN A 131 -10.86 -3.12 1.96
CA ASN A 131 -11.81 -3.81 2.83
C ASN A 131 -11.40 -3.68 4.30
N ALA A 132 -10.09 -3.81 4.61
CA ALA A 132 -9.58 -3.58 5.95
C ALA A 132 -9.92 -2.16 6.45
N LEU A 133 -9.86 -1.13 5.57
CA LEU A 133 -10.25 0.24 5.90
C LEU A 133 -11.74 0.36 6.27
N ASN A 134 -12.61 -0.35 5.55
CA ASN A 134 -14.06 -0.29 5.73
C ASN A 134 -14.53 -0.97 7.01
N GLN A 135 -13.85 -2.03 7.46
CA GLN A 135 -14.18 -2.75 8.69
C GLN A 135 -13.74 -2.01 9.97
N ASN A 136 -13.36 -0.73 9.87
CA ASN A 136 -12.87 0.12 10.97
C ASN A 136 -11.64 -0.39 11.71
N GLU A 137 -10.99 -1.43 11.21
CA GLU A 137 -9.79 -2.00 11.81
C GLU A 137 -8.54 -1.14 11.57
N VAL A 138 -8.64 -0.11 10.72
CA VAL A 138 -7.49 0.67 10.24
C VAL A 138 -7.09 1.86 11.12
N LEU A 139 -7.93 2.37 12.01
CA LEU A 139 -7.48 3.44 12.94
C LEU A 139 -6.33 2.98 13.85
N THR A 140 -6.27 1.68 14.15
CA THR A 140 -5.18 1.03 14.89
C THR A 140 -4.06 0.52 13.97
N LEU A 141 -4.30 0.54 12.66
CA LEU A 141 -3.43 -0.05 11.65
C LEU A 141 -2.55 1.00 10.98
N SER A 142 -3.07 2.14 10.53
CA SER A 142 -2.27 3.09 9.72
C SER A 142 -1.07 3.65 10.48
N ARG A 143 -1.21 3.89 11.79
CA ARG A 143 -0.10 4.42 12.59
C ARG A 143 0.93 3.35 12.93
N ASP A 144 0.52 2.15 13.34
CA ASP A 144 1.45 1.13 13.84
C ASP A 144 1.96 0.17 12.76
N TYR A 145 1.13 -0.12 11.75
CA TYR A 145 1.51 -0.93 10.56
C TYR A 145 2.60 -0.23 9.76
N PHE A 146 2.47 1.10 9.59
CA PHE A 146 3.43 1.87 8.81
C PHE A 146 4.47 2.60 9.63
N ARG A 147 4.50 2.56 10.97
CA ARG A 147 5.63 3.09 11.76
C ARG A 147 6.83 2.15 11.85
N LEU A 148 6.78 0.96 11.22
CA LEU A 148 7.80 -0.10 11.12
C LEU A 148 9.07 0.11 11.96
N ARG A 149 8.99 -0.28 13.24
CA ARG A 149 10.12 -0.89 13.97
C ARG A 149 9.99 -2.42 14.06
N LYS A 150 8.88 -3.02 13.61
CA LYS A 150 8.64 -4.48 13.49
C LYS A 150 8.55 -4.90 12.01
N PRO A 151 8.91 -6.16 11.65
CA PRO A 151 8.79 -6.66 10.28
C PRO A 151 7.33 -6.63 9.77
N ILE A 152 7.12 -6.18 8.53
CA ILE A 152 5.81 -6.02 7.88
C ILE A 152 5.04 -7.35 7.81
N GLU A 153 5.76 -8.45 7.68
CA GLU A 153 5.28 -9.83 7.62
C GLU A 153 4.42 -10.17 8.85
N ARG A 154 4.88 -9.79 10.05
CA ARG A 154 4.18 -10.08 11.31
C ARG A 154 2.87 -9.31 11.43
N ARG A 155 2.83 -8.07 10.95
CA ARG A 155 1.62 -7.24 11.05
C ARG A 155 0.57 -7.66 10.03
N VAL A 156 1.01 -8.03 8.82
CA VAL A 156 0.17 -8.66 7.81
C VAL A 156 -0.44 -9.95 8.35
N TYR A 157 0.34 -10.78 9.04
CA TYR A 157 -0.17 -11.99 9.71
C TYR A 157 -1.24 -11.67 10.77
N GLU A 158 -0.97 -10.72 11.67
CA GLU A 158 -1.94 -10.32 12.72
C GLU A 158 -3.28 -9.84 12.15
N LEU A 159 -3.24 -9.18 10.99
CA LEU A 159 -4.42 -8.68 10.29
C LEU A 159 -5.18 -9.75 9.56
N ALA A 160 -4.45 -10.52 8.78
CA ALA A 160 -5.06 -11.53 7.96
C ALA A 160 -5.67 -12.63 8.85
N ARG A 161 -5.26 -12.78 10.13
CA ARG A 161 -5.92 -13.63 11.15
C ARG A 161 -7.25 -13.08 11.68
N LYS A 162 -7.54 -11.79 11.52
CA LYS A 162 -8.80 -11.18 11.98
C LYS A 162 -9.92 -11.31 10.94
N HIS A 163 -9.58 -11.67 9.70
CA HIS A 163 -10.47 -11.85 8.55
C HIS A 163 -10.27 -13.21 7.92
#